data_AF-A0A316UW05-F1
#
_entry.id   AF-A0A316UW05-F1
#
_cell.length_a   1.000
_cell.length_b   1.000
_cell.length_c   1.000
_cell.angle_alpha   90.00
_cell.angle_beta   90.00
_cell.angle_gamma   90.00
#
_symmetry.space_group_name_H-M   'P 1'
#
loop_
_entity.id
_entity.type
_entity.pdbx_description
1 polymer ?
#
loop_
_entity_poly.entity_id
_entity_poly.type
_entity_poly.pdbx_seq_one_letter_code
_entity_poly.pdbx_strand_id
1 'polypeptide(L)'
;MAHWATALTDYARSIDPSRLPPDVLVAYDDRTLTICDMYPKAQYHYLVLPRIPFSLTTEEQDEVERTRKEEGERKELWGKVVRRPDEGPSAAPPEATKAKQPQQQRLNLAGGTIRIAPAADKRESQVRSS
;
A
#
# COMPACT_ATOMS: atom_id res chain seq x y z
N MET A 1 12.37 18.27 12.33
CA MET A 1 12.00 17.11 11.49
C MET A 1 10.72 17.43 10.75
N ALA A 2 10.50 16.85 9.57
CA ALA A 2 9.33 17.19 8.76
C ALA A 2 8.04 16.71 9.43
N HIS A 3 7.18 17.67 9.77
CA HIS A 3 5.93 17.48 10.53
C HIS A 3 4.92 16.54 9.83
N TRP A 4 5.02 16.38 8.51
CA TRP A 4 4.09 15.54 7.76
C TRP A 4 4.33 14.04 8.00
N ALA A 5 5.57 13.62 8.24
CA ALA A 5 5.92 12.21 8.39
C ALA A 5 5.49 11.65 9.76
N THR A 6 5.22 12.53 10.74
CA THR A 6 4.79 12.15 12.08
C THR A 6 3.29 12.22 12.29
N ALA A 7 2.52 12.76 11.35
CA ALA A 7 1.10 13.05 11.54
C ALA A 7 0.28 11.82 11.98
N LEU A 8 0.51 10.65 11.35
CA LEU A 8 -0.18 9.41 11.74
C LEU A 8 0.24 8.91 13.12
N THR A 9 1.51 9.11 13.49
CA THR A 9 2.03 8.81 14.82
C THR A 9 1.40 9.73 15.86
N ASP A 10 1.19 10.99 15.52
CA ASP A 10 0.57 11.98 16.40
C ASP A 10 -0.91 11.64 16.65
N TYR A 11 -1.63 11.16 15.63
CA TYR A 11 -2.98 10.60 15.80
C TYR A 11 -2.98 9.36 16.68
N ALA A 12 -2.06 8.42 16.46
CA ALA A 12 -1.94 7.20 17.27
C ALA A 12 -1.57 7.48 18.74
N ARG A 13 -0.89 8.61 19.02
CA ARG A 13 -0.51 9.07 20.36
C ARG A 13 -1.59 9.93 21.03
N SER A 14 -2.69 10.25 20.34
CA SER A 14 -3.72 11.10 20.91
C SER A 14 -4.29 10.48 22.19
N ILE A 15 -4.22 11.24 23.28
CA ILE A 15 -4.79 10.86 24.58
C ILE A 15 -6.31 10.77 24.45
N ASP A 16 -6.91 11.72 23.74
CA ASP A 16 -8.35 11.85 23.55
C ASP A 16 -8.69 11.86 22.06
N PRO A 17 -8.98 10.69 21.46
CA PRO A 17 -9.34 10.57 20.06
C PRO A 17 -10.59 11.36 19.68
N SER A 18 -11.49 11.63 20.62
CA SER A 18 -12.75 12.36 20.35
C SER A 18 -12.53 13.82 19.93
N ARG A 19 -11.33 14.36 20.18
CA ARG A 19 -10.93 15.71 19.77
C ARG A 19 -10.42 15.78 18.34
N LEU A 20 -10.24 14.64 17.68
CA LEU A 20 -9.87 14.61 16.27
C LEU A 20 -11.01 15.19 15.42
N PRO A 21 -10.71 15.78 14.26
CA PRO A 21 -11.75 16.28 13.36
C PRO A 21 -12.78 15.18 13.05
N PRO A 22 -14.09 15.48 13.10
CA PRO A 22 -15.14 14.49 12.91
C PRO A 22 -15.12 13.87 11.51
N ASP A 23 -14.60 14.58 10.51
CA ASP A 23 -14.45 14.07 9.14
C ASP A 23 -13.28 13.07 8.99
N VAL A 24 -12.37 13.04 9.98
CA VAL A 24 -11.19 12.17 9.99
C VAL A 24 -11.44 10.94 10.85
N LEU A 25 -12.09 11.10 12.00
CA LEU A 25 -12.33 10.03 12.96
C LEU A 25 -13.55 9.18 12.58
N VAL A 26 -13.35 7.87 12.38
CA VAL A 26 -14.45 6.93 12.12
C VAL A 26 -14.88 6.23 13.41
N ALA A 27 -13.92 5.68 14.14
CA ALA A 27 -14.14 4.94 15.38
C ALA A 27 -12.84 4.87 16.19
N TYR A 28 -12.94 4.63 17.48
CA TYR A 28 -11.77 4.41 18.34
C TYR A 28 -12.13 3.55 19.54
N ASP A 29 -11.12 2.80 19.99
CA ASP A 29 -11.13 1.98 21.20
C ASP A 29 -9.90 2.31 22.06
N ASP A 30 -9.73 1.57 23.16
CA ASP A 30 -8.54 1.71 24.03
C ASP A 30 -7.24 1.26 23.34
N ARG A 31 -7.34 0.38 22.34
CA ARG A 31 -6.18 -0.21 21.65
C ARG A 31 -5.95 0.29 20.23
N THR A 32 -7.01 0.76 19.56
CA THR A 32 -6.96 1.12 18.14
C THR A 32 -7.72 2.39 17.83
N LEU A 33 -7.33 3.04 16.75
CA LEU A 33 -7.95 4.25 16.21
C LEU A 33 -8.19 4.03 14.71
N THR A 34 -9.42 4.25 14.25
CA THR A 34 -9.77 4.13 12.83
C THR A 34 -10.04 5.52 12.24
N ILE A 35 -9.29 5.89 11.20
CA ILE A 35 -9.42 7.17 10.52
C ILE A 35 -9.67 7.02 9.02
N CYS A 36 -10.30 8.02 8.41
CA CYS A 36 -10.35 8.19 6.96
C CYS A 36 -8.96 8.55 6.42
N ASP A 37 -8.54 7.92 5.33
CA ASP A 37 -7.33 8.34 4.62
C ASP A 37 -7.59 9.65 3.86
N MET A 38 -6.69 10.63 4.00
CA MET A 38 -6.75 11.87 3.23
C MET A 38 -6.38 11.69 1.75
N TYR A 39 -5.71 10.59 1.40
CA TYR A 39 -5.29 10.27 0.03
C TYR A 39 -5.84 8.90 -0.42
N PRO A 40 -7.18 8.72 -0.43
CA PRO A 40 -7.80 7.43 -0.62
C PRO A 40 -7.50 6.83 -2.00
N LYS A 41 -7.24 5.52 -2.04
CA LYS A 41 -7.06 4.75 -3.29
C LYS A 41 -8.31 3.97 -3.72
N ALA A 42 -9.37 4.04 -2.92
CA ALA A 42 -10.63 3.35 -3.13
C ALA A 42 -11.79 4.15 -2.53
N GLN A 43 -13.03 3.77 -2.85
CA GLN A 43 -14.25 4.40 -2.31
C GLN A 43 -14.30 4.34 -0.77
N TYR A 44 -13.82 3.24 -0.20
CA TYR A 44 -13.69 3.05 1.24
C TYR A 44 -12.22 2.77 1.55
N HIS A 45 -11.51 3.78 2.06
CA HIS A 45 -10.11 3.66 2.44
C HIS A 45 -9.90 4.21 3.84
N TYR A 46 -9.76 3.30 4.79
CA TYR A 46 -9.60 3.59 6.21
C TYR A 46 -8.28 3.05 6.71
N LEU A 47 -7.69 3.76 7.65
CA LEU A 47 -6.47 3.36 8.34
C LEU A 47 -6.83 2.96 9.76
N VAL A 48 -6.53 1.72 10.12
CA VAL A 48 -6.62 1.24 11.51
C VAL A 48 -5.23 1.34 12.12
N LEU A 49 -5.07 2.25 13.07
CA LEU A 49 -3.81 2.54 13.75
C LEU A 49 -3.82 1.95 15.16
N PRO A 50 -2.77 1.22 15.58
CA PRO A 50 -2.61 0.86 16.98
C PRO A 50 -2.31 2.13 17.80
N ARG A 51 -2.92 2.24 18.98
CA ARG A 51 -2.66 3.36 19.90
C ARG A 51 -1.28 3.22 20.55
N ILE A 52 -0.66 4.35 20.84
CA ILE A 52 0.66 4.42 21.48
C ILE A 52 0.48 4.99 22.89
N PRO A 53 0.93 4.30 23.96
CA PRO A 53 1.68 3.04 23.94
C PRO A 53 0.80 1.83 23.60
N PHE A 54 1.30 0.95 22.74
CA PHE A 54 0.65 -0.32 22.42
C PHE A 54 1.08 -1.38 23.43
N SER A 55 0.11 -2.02 24.08
CA SER A 55 0.37 -3.11 25.01
C SER A 55 -0.29 -4.39 24.50
N LEU A 56 0.50 -5.46 24.45
CA LEU A 56 0.01 -6.82 24.34
C LEU A 56 0.11 -7.46 25.71
N THR A 57 -0.90 -8.24 26.05
CA THR A 57 -0.82 -9.18 27.19
C THR A 57 0.20 -10.27 26.88
N THR A 58 0.73 -10.91 27.92
CA THR A 58 1.68 -12.02 27.75
C THR A 58 1.05 -13.17 26.97
N GLU A 59 -0.25 -13.46 27.19
CA GLU A 59 -0.94 -14.50 26.43
C GLU A 59 -1.05 -14.16 24.94
N GLU A 60 -1.40 -12.91 24.61
CA GLU A 60 -1.46 -12.43 23.21
C GLU A 60 -0.09 -12.51 22.53
N GLN A 61 1.00 -12.22 23.24
CA GLN A 61 2.36 -12.33 22.72
C GLN A 61 2.75 -13.79 22.42
N ASP A 62 2.43 -14.70 23.35
CA ASP A 62 2.72 -16.13 23.21
C ASP A 62 1.90 -16.80 22.09
N GLU A 63 0.68 -16.33 21.86
CA GLU A 63 -0.17 -16.78 20.76
C GLU A 63 0.42 -16.34 19.40
N VAL A 64 0.77 -15.05 19.26
CA VAL A 64 1.38 -14.52 18.04
C VAL A 64 2.68 -15.26 17.68
N GLU A 65 3.52 -15.54 18.68
CA GLU A 65 4.78 -16.27 18.46
C GLU A 65 4.54 -17.74 18.06
N ARG A 66 3.52 -18.39 18.63
CA ARG A 66 3.12 -19.75 18.22
C ARG A 66 2.63 -19.79 16.77
N THR A 67 1.70 -18.91 16.39
CA THR A 67 1.20 -18.84 15.02
C THR A 67 2.33 -18.57 14.02
N ARG A 68 3.27 -17.69 14.38
CA ARG A 68 4.43 -17.37 13.52
C ARG A 68 5.33 -18.59 13.28
N LYS A 69 5.54 -19.44 14.29
CA LYS A 69 6.29 -20.70 14.14
C LYS A 69 5.57 -21.69 13.24
N GLU A 70 4.27 -21.88 13.45
CA GLU A 70 3.43 -22.77 12.63
C GLU A 70 3.40 -22.35 11.16
N GLU A 71 3.33 -21.04 10.87
CA GLU A 71 3.40 -20.55 9.49
C GLU A 71 4.78 -20.75 8.85
N GLY A 72 5.86 -20.62 9.63
CA GLY A 72 7.22 -20.91 9.19
C GLY A 72 7.38 -22.36 8.76
N GLU A 73 6.92 -23.28 9.62
CA GLU A 73 6.93 -24.72 9.35
C GLU A 73 6.02 -25.09 8.16
N ARG A 74 4.83 -24.49 8.07
CA ARG A 74 3.91 -24.69 6.93
C ARG A 74 4.53 -24.25 5.61
N LYS A 75 5.23 -23.11 5.59
CA LYS A 75 5.95 -22.63 4.39
C LYS A 75 7.12 -23.55 4.03
N GLU A 76 7.83 -24.09 5.01
CA GLU A 76 8.89 -25.06 4.79
C GLU A 76 8.36 -26.38 4.19
N LEU A 77 7.22 -26.88 4.69
CA LEU A 77 6.56 -28.05 4.15
C LEU A 77 6.06 -27.83 2.71
N TRP A 78 5.45 -26.68 2.41
CA TRP A 78 5.06 -26.32 1.05
C TRP A 78 6.26 -26.22 0.10
N GLY A 79 7.41 -25.71 0.57
CA GLY A 79 8.65 -25.68 -0.20
C GLY A 79 9.21 -27.07 -0.53
N LYS A 80 8.96 -28.07 0.33
CA LYS A 80 9.40 -29.46 0.13
C LYS A 80 8.46 -30.28 -0.78
N VAL A 81 7.17 -29.96 -0.80
CA VAL A 81 6.15 -30.69 -1.59
C VAL A 81 6.19 -30.34 -3.10
N VAL A 82 6.79 -29.20 -3.50
CA VAL A 82 6.99 -28.82 -4.92
C VAL A 82 8.25 -29.46 -5.52
N ARG A 83 8.48 -30.74 -5.25
CA ARG A 83 9.36 -31.59 -6.06
C ARG A 83 8.66 -32.92 -6.28
N ARG A 84 8.05 -33.04 -7.46
CA ARG A 84 7.56 -34.31 -7.97
C ARG A 84 8.74 -35.28 -8.13
N PRO A 85 8.71 -36.47 -7.53
CA PRO A 85 9.79 -37.46 -7.65
C PRO A 85 9.83 -38.14 -9.05
N ASP A 86 8.90 -37.82 -9.94
CA ASP A 86 8.77 -38.37 -11.30
C ASP A 86 9.44 -37.53 -12.40
N GLU A 87 9.99 -36.35 -12.09
CA GLU A 87 10.86 -35.64 -13.03
C GLU A 87 12.32 -36.06 -12.81
N GLY A 88 12.72 -37.17 -13.45
CA GLY A 88 14.13 -37.39 -13.79
C GLY A 88 14.68 -36.20 -14.58
N PRO A 89 16.01 -36.05 -14.74
CA PRO A 89 16.60 -34.96 -15.51
C PRO A 89 16.13 -35.04 -16.98
N SER A 90 14.97 -34.42 -17.26
CA SER A 90 14.46 -34.21 -18.60
C SER A 90 15.47 -33.31 -19.28
N ALA A 91 16.04 -33.84 -20.36
CA ALA A 91 17.04 -33.22 -21.20
C ALA A 91 16.80 -31.72 -21.35
N ALA A 92 17.90 -30.97 -21.24
CA ALA A 92 17.96 -29.54 -21.53
C ALA A 92 17.12 -29.20 -22.77
N PRO A 93 16.32 -28.11 -22.74
CA PRO A 93 15.76 -27.56 -23.96
C PRO A 93 16.91 -27.29 -24.96
N PRO A 94 16.78 -27.64 -26.25
CA PRO A 94 17.78 -27.23 -27.23
C PRO A 94 17.86 -25.71 -27.22
N GLU A 95 19.03 -25.23 -26.83
CA GLU A 95 19.68 -24.00 -27.25
C GLU A 95 18.73 -22.99 -27.91
N ALA A 96 18.06 -22.19 -27.07
CA ALA A 96 17.41 -20.97 -27.53
C ALA A 96 18.50 -20.10 -28.16
N THR A 97 18.55 -20.13 -29.48
CA THR A 97 19.35 -19.23 -30.29
C THR A 97 19.20 -17.82 -29.75
N LYS A 98 20.35 -17.18 -29.54
CA LYS A 98 20.57 -15.85 -29.01
C LYS A 98 19.72 -14.82 -29.77
N ALA A 99 18.46 -14.64 -29.37
CA ALA A 99 17.63 -13.55 -29.84
C ALA A 99 18.24 -12.26 -29.30
N LYS A 100 18.80 -11.46 -30.22
CA LYS A 100 19.25 -10.09 -29.97
C LYS A 100 18.16 -9.37 -29.17
N GLN A 101 18.50 -8.94 -27.95
CA GLN A 101 17.74 -7.91 -27.25
C GLN A 101 17.49 -6.76 -28.24
N PRO A 102 16.23 -6.30 -28.44
CA PRO A 102 16.03 -4.99 -29.01
C PRO A 102 16.62 -4.00 -28.01
N GLN A 103 17.75 -3.43 -28.39
CA GLN A 103 18.42 -2.35 -27.71
C GLN A 103 17.39 -1.23 -27.54
N GLN A 104 16.81 -1.09 -26.35
CA GLN A 104 15.99 0.06 -26.03
C GLN A 104 16.91 1.28 -26.12
N GLN A 105 16.84 1.96 -27.26
CA GLN A 105 17.46 3.26 -27.44
C GLN A 105 16.83 4.18 -26.41
N ARG A 106 17.60 4.51 -25.36
CA ARG A 106 17.30 5.64 -24.49
C ARG A 106 17.38 6.89 -25.37
N LEU A 107 16.24 7.38 -25.82
CA LEU A 107 16.13 8.74 -26.32
C LEU A 107 16.25 9.67 -25.11
N ASN A 108 17.46 10.14 -24.86
CA ASN A 108 17.70 11.30 -24.02
C ASN A 108 17.17 12.52 -24.78
N LEU A 109 15.93 12.93 -24.50
CA LEU A 109 15.50 14.28 -24.87
C LEU A 109 15.77 15.22 -23.69
N ALA A 110 16.92 15.86 -23.79
CA ALA A 110 17.25 17.06 -23.07
C ALA A 110 16.19 18.14 -23.32
N GLY A 111 15.85 18.88 -22.27
CA GLY A 111 15.35 20.25 -22.35
C GLY A 111 14.06 20.46 -23.14
N GLY A 112 12.93 20.48 -22.44
CA GLY A 112 11.67 20.91 -23.03
C GLY A 112 10.64 21.26 -21.98
N THR A 113 10.64 22.51 -21.53
CA THR A 113 9.57 23.12 -20.73
C THR A 113 8.24 22.98 -21.48
N ILE A 114 7.32 22.15 -20.98
CA ILE A 114 5.93 22.18 -21.46
C ILE A 114 5.17 23.20 -20.63
N ARG A 115 4.90 24.35 -21.25
CA ARG A 115 3.87 25.30 -20.81
C ARG A 115 2.52 24.73 -21.22
N ILE A 116 1.59 24.58 -20.29
CA ILE A 116 0.18 24.35 -20.59
C ILE A 116 -0.60 25.56 -20.09
N ALA A 117 -1.08 26.37 -21.04
CA ALA A 117 -2.19 27.31 -20.91
C ALA A 117 -2.68 27.65 -22.33
N PRO A 118 -3.91 28.17 -22.50
CA PRO A 118 -5.18 27.47 -22.36
C PRO A 118 -5.92 27.43 -23.72
N ALA A 119 -6.66 26.36 -24.00
CA ALA A 119 -7.57 26.34 -25.14
C ALA A 119 -8.97 26.73 -24.66
N ALA A 120 -9.37 27.96 -24.97
CA ALA A 120 -10.75 28.40 -24.95
C ALA A 120 -11.52 27.71 -26.09
N ASP A 121 -12.71 27.19 -25.81
CA ASP A 121 -13.76 27.12 -26.82
C ASP A 121 -15.12 27.46 -26.19
N LYS A 122 -15.85 28.27 -26.95
CA LYS A 122 -17.08 28.97 -26.61
C LYS A 122 -18.26 28.02 -26.72
N ARG A 123 -19.12 27.97 -25.69
CA ARG A 123 -20.55 27.77 -25.89
C ARG A 123 -21.34 28.76 -25.04
N GLU A 124 -21.75 29.83 -25.72
CA GLU A 124 -22.93 30.62 -25.39
C GLU A 124 -24.13 29.71 -25.12
N SER A 125 -24.78 29.90 -23.97
CA SER A 125 -26.23 29.77 -23.87
C SER A 125 -26.72 30.71 -22.77
N GLN A 126 -27.08 31.91 -23.22
CA GLN A 126 -27.77 32.93 -22.46
C GLN A 126 -29.25 32.51 -22.37
N VAL A 127 -29.69 32.06 -21.20
CA VAL A 127 -31.12 31.89 -20.90
C VAL A 127 -31.55 33.07 -20.05
N ARG A 128 -32.41 33.90 -20.64
CA ARG A 128 -33.18 34.96 -19.98
C ARG A 128 -34.33 34.34 -19.19
N SER A 129 -34.43 34.69 -17.91
CA SER A 129 -35.64 34.77 -17.07
C SER A 129 -35.15 35.18 -15.68
N SER A 130 -35.54 36.29 -15.05
CA SER A 130 -36.79 37.04 -15.05
C SER A 130 -36.53 38.52 -14.74
#